data_AF-A0A4V1X7B7-F1
#
_entry.id   AF-A0A4V1X7B7-F1
#
_cell.length_a   1.000
_cell.length_b   1.000
_cell.length_c   1.000
_cell.angle_alpha   90.00
_cell.angle_beta   90.00
_cell.angle_gamma   90.00
#
_symmetry.space_group_name_H-M   'P 1'
#
loop_
_entity.id
_entity.type
_entity.pdbx_description
1 polymer ?
#
loop_
_entity_poly.entity_id
_entity_poly.type
_entity_poly.pdbx_seq_one_letter_code
_entity_poly.pdbx_strand_id
1 'polypeptide(L)'
;MQSSLFGSSLEDVDLFLQPIGNDMPYSAFTSVEEAKDTLDVLLHRIALIKQRYRKSGAGTEDDVVAVTSAQDEITSHLATWYEIYKRTMCRIDKILLAAGKRPNDPLSFGAKTPPTKLPTDREPSVFKSLLMHHAMASVMCGCLRSYSEQQYEAYTDMFLMIVMHAIHIFEEYSLARSIPDNVNLHDSIGEFGFIAPLYFTAIKCRHHRIRFHAIRLLRVIPLKEATWDSFTAANIAETVMKLEEKDVYYVRNADNDFSLNDVPVLGDASDWPLLPEHSMFHDVEVTTREDLANEVVATCKRRRLDGSPEVITFHANNKPAPVPDNKRSCHQYP
;
A
#
# COMPACT_ATOMS: atom_id res chain seq x y z
N MET A 1 8.32 5.68 -10.58
CA MET A 1 8.99 4.51 -9.97
C MET A 1 8.02 3.59 -9.27
N GLN A 2 7.10 4.08 -8.42
CA GLN A 2 6.09 3.21 -7.77
C GLN A 2 5.12 2.52 -8.76
N SER A 3 4.90 3.13 -9.94
CA SER A 3 4.14 2.55 -11.05
C SER A 3 4.71 1.24 -11.60
N SER A 4 6.00 0.94 -11.41
CA SER A 4 6.63 -0.30 -11.87
C SER A 4 6.72 -1.41 -10.81
N LEU A 5 6.25 -1.16 -9.59
CA LEU A 5 6.31 -2.15 -8.49
C LEU A 5 5.44 -3.39 -8.75
N PHE A 6 4.40 -3.27 -9.58
CA PHE A 6 3.50 -4.36 -9.94
C PHE A 6 3.33 -4.46 -11.46
N GLY A 7 4.24 -5.19 -12.11
CA GLY A 7 3.97 -5.74 -13.44
C GLY A 7 4.64 -5.10 -14.65
N SER A 8 5.53 -4.11 -14.51
CA SER A 8 6.40 -3.69 -15.62
C SER A 8 7.83 -4.22 -15.44
N SER A 9 8.41 -4.77 -16.52
CA SER A 9 9.80 -5.22 -16.53
C SER A 9 10.72 -4.02 -16.34
N LEU A 10 11.41 -3.95 -15.20
CA LEU A 10 12.44 -2.95 -14.99
C LEU A 10 13.61 -3.25 -15.93
N GLU A 11 14.02 -2.23 -16.69
CA GLU A 11 15.29 -2.22 -17.42
C GLU A 11 16.42 -2.01 -16.39
N ASP A 12 17.56 -2.67 -16.63
CA ASP A 12 18.81 -2.57 -15.84
C ASP A 12 18.92 -3.45 -14.57
N VAL A 13 19.24 -4.75 -14.79
CA VAL A 13 19.34 -5.79 -13.74
C VAL A 13 20.66 -5.73 -12.97
N ASP A 14 21.63 -4.91 -13.39
CA ASP A 14 22.98 -4.87 -12.80
C ASP A 14 23.17 -3.81 -11.70
N LEU A 15 22.18 -2.94 -11.47
CA LEU A 15 22.22 -1.87 -10.45
C LEU A 15 22.11 -2.36 -8.98
N PHE A 16 21.66 -3.59 -8.71
CA PHE A 16 21.48 -4.07 -7.34
C PHE A 16 22.78 -4.34 -6.57
N LEU A 17 23.90 -4.54 -7.28
CA LEU A 17 25.24 -4.78 -6.70
C LEU A 17 25.93 -3.49 -6.24
N GLN A 18 25.40 -2.33 -6.60
CA GLN A 18 25.93 -1.08 -6.07
C GLN A 18 25.53 -0.95 -4.59
N PRO A 19 26.49 -0.68 -3.68
CA PRO A 19 26.17 -0.41 -2.28
C PRO A 19 25.22 0.79 -2.20
N ILE A 20 24.28 0.78 -1.26
CA ILE A 20 23.43 1.95 -1.05
C ILE A 20 24.34 3.11 -0.64
N GLY A 21 24.38 4.16 -1.46
CA GLY A 21 24.99 5.42 -1.06
C GLY A 21 24.35 5.86 0.25
N ASN A 22 25.17 6.14 1.26
CA ASN A 22 24.72 6.45 2.61
C ASN A 22 24.17 7.89 2.70
N ASP A 23 23.20 8.21 1.85
CA ASP A 23 22.57 9.54 1.69
C ASP A 23 21.47 9.81 2.75
N MET A 24 21.30 8.91 3.73
CA MET A 24 20.32 9.12 4.80
C MET A 24 20.81 10.16 5.81
N PRO A 25 19.99 11.16 6.16
CA PRO A 25 20.40 12.21 7.08
C PRO A 25 20.58 11.68 8.51
N TYR A 26 21.68 12.06 9.17
CA TYR A 26 22.00 11.55 10.52
C TYR A 26 21.01 11.96 11.63
N SER A 27 20.28 13.07 11.45
CA SER A 27 19.52 13.71 12.53
C SER A 27 18.00 13.63 12.35
N ALA A 28 17.46 14.25 11.30
CA ALA A 28 16.05 14.29 10.94
C ALA A 28 15.94 14.61 9.44
N PHE A 29 14.83 14.23 8.82
CA PHE A 29 14.52 14.66 7.46
C PHE A 29 14.28 16.17 7.43
N THR A 30 14.85 16.82 6.42
CA THR A 30 14.71 18.25 6.16
C THR A 30 13.39 18.58 5.45
N SER A 31 12.88 17.65 4.66
CA SER A 31 11.59 17.72 3.98
C SER A 31 10.88 16.36 3.94
N VAL A 32 9.60 16.39 3.59
CA VAL A 32 8.81 15.18 3.34
C VAL A 32 9.32 14.47 2.08
N GLU A 33 9.66 15.25 1.05
CA GLU A 33 10.19 14.76 -0.21
C GLU A 33 11.47 13.96 -0.01
N GLU A 34 12.39 14.43 0.85
CA GLU A 34 13.61 13.70 1.19
C GLU A 34 13.29 12.34 1.85
N ALA A 35 12.32 12.32 2.77
CA ALA A 35 11.88 11.08 3.40
C ALA A 35 11.23 10.11 2.40
N LYS A 36 10.50 10.64 1.41
CA LYS A 36 9.88 9.87 0.33
C LYS A 36 10.92 9.31 -0.63
N ASP A 37 11.82 10.15 -1.13
CA ASP A 37 12.83 9.80 -2.13
C ASP A 37 13.76 8.70 -1.60
N THR A 38 14.18 8.81 -0.33
CA THR A 38 14.98 7.77 0.33
C THR A 38 14.25 6.42 0.41
N LEU A 39 12.93 6.44 0.63
CA LEU A 39 12.12 5.22 0.68
C LEU A 39 11.85 4.63 -0.72
N ASP A 40 11.66 5.48 -1.72
CA ASP A 40 11.48 5.08 -3.13
C ASP A 40 12.74 4.39 -3.67
N VAL A 41 13.94 4.84 -3.29
CA VAL A 41 15.21 4.15 -3.60
C VAL A 41 15.23 2.73 -3.03
N LEU A 42 14.82 2.56 -1.77
CA LEU A 42 14.76 1.23 -1.13
C LEU A 42 13.72 0.33 -1.81
N LEU A 43 12.52 0.84 -2.08
CA LEU A 43 11.46 0.11 -2.79
C LEU A 43 11.89 -0.31 -4.20
N HIS A 44 12.55 0.57 -4.93
CA HIS A 44 13.06 0.26 -6.25
C HIS A 44 14.10 -0.87 -6.20
N ARG A 45 15.02 -0.83 -5.23
CA ARG A 45 16.02 -1.90 -5.05
C ARG A 45 15.39 -3.24 -4.69
N ILE A 46 14.39 -3.24 -3.78
CA ILE A 46 13.60 -4.44 -3.44
C ILE A 46 12.94 -5.02 -4.71
N ALA A 47 12.36 -4.17 -5.56
CA ALA A 47 11.71 -4.61 -6.79
C ALA A 47 12.71 -5.22 -7.79
N LEU A 48 13.89 -4.63 -7.96
CA LEU A 48 14.95 -5.19 -8.81
C LEU A 48 15.43 -6.56 -8.32
N ILE A 49 15.68 -6.70 -7.00
CA ILE A 49 16.09 -7.98 -6.41
C ILE A 49 15.01 -9.04 -6.63
N LYS A 50 13.75 -8.69 -6.36
CA LYS A 50 12.61 -9.60 -6.58
C LYS A 50 12.47 -10.02 -8.04
N GLN A 51 12.66 -9.09 -8.98
CA GLN A 51 12.62 -9.38 -10.42
C GLN A 51 13.75 -10.33 -10.84
N ARG A 52 14.97 -10.13 -10.35
CA ARG A 52 16.10 -11.04 -10.62
C ARG A 52 15.83 -12.44 -10.08
N TYR A 53 15.36 -12.54 -8.84
CA TYR A 53 15.05 -13.82 -8.20
C TYR A 53 13.96 -14.59 -8.96
N ARG A 54 12.96 -13.87 -9.50
CA ARG A 54 11.94 -14.45 -10.39
C ARG A 54 12.50 -14.95 -11.73
N LYS A 55 13.43 -14.22 -12.35
CA LYS A 55 14.00 -14.58 -13.67
C LYS A 55 15.05 -15.69 -13.58
N SER A 56 15.93 -15.65 -12.59
CA SER A 56 17.05 -16.58 -12.45
C SER A 56 16.73 -17.82 -11.61
N GLY A 57 15.58 -17.86 -10.93
CA GLY A 57 15.27 -18.91 -9.95
C GLY A 57 16.14 -18.81 -8.69
N ALA A 58 16.29 -19.91 -7.95
CA ALA A 58 17.29 -20.00 -6.90
C ALA A 58 18.64 -20.01 -7.61
N GLY A 59 19.25 -18.83 -7.74
CA GLY A 59 20.49 -18.63 -8.48
C GLY A 59 21.65 -19.45 -7.93
N THR A 60 22.87 -19.15 -8.38
CA THR A 60 24.06 -19.82 -7.82
C THR A 60 24.16 -19.58 -6.31
N GLU A 61 24.98 -20.37 -5.60
CA GLU A 61 25.23 -20.15 -4.18
C GLU A 61 25.69 -18.70 -3.90
N ASP A 62 26.49 -18.14 -4.82
CA ASP A 62 26.89 -16.73 -4.81
C ASP A 62 25.72 -15.75 -4.93
N ASP A 63 24.69 -16.05 -5.75
CA ASP A 63 23.48 -15.23 -5.86
C ASP A 63 22.68 -15.23 -4.56
N VAL A 64 22.57 -16.37 -3.88
CA VAL A 64 21.85 -16.48 -2.61
C VAL A 64 22.55 -15.66 -1.52
N VAL A 65 23.88 -15.72 -1.47
CA VAL A 65 24.69 -14.92 -0.54
C VAL A 65 24.55 -13.42 -0.84
N ALA A 66 24.60 -13.02 -2.11
CA ALA A 66 24.43 -11.63 -2.52
C ALA A 66 23.04 -11.07 -2.15
N VAL A 67 21.97 -11.85 -2.39
CA VAL A 67 20.60 -11.46 -2.01
C VAL A 67 20.45 -11.34 -0.50
N THR A 68 21.06 -12.25 0.27
CA THR A 68 21.03 -12.19 1.74
C THR A 68 21.70 -10.92 2.26
N SER A 69 22.91 -10.63 1.77
CA SER A 69 23.64 -9.41 2.11
C SER A 69 22.83 -8.15 1.77
N ALA A 70 22.22 -8.11 0.58
CA ALA A 70 21.39 -6.97 0.16
C ALA A 70 20.11 -6.84 1.01
N GLN A 71 19.47 -7.95 1.41
CA GLN A 71 18.31 -7.92 2.29
C GLN A 71 18.68 -7.37 3.68
N ASP A 72 19.80 -7.80 4.25
CA ASP A 72 20.29 -7.31 5.55
C ASP A 72 20.61 -5.81 5.49
N GLU A 73 21.26 -5.38 4.40
CA GLU A 73 21.55 -3.97 4.13
C GLU A 73 20.25 -3.15 4.06
N ILE A 74 19.28 -3.56 3.24
CA ILE A 74 17.99 -2.85 3.09
C ILE A 74 17.22 -2.83 4.42
N THR A 75 17.23 -3.93 5.18
CA THR A 75 16.57 -4.02 6.49
C THR A 75 17.20 -3.03 7.48
N SER A 76 18.52 -2.93 7.52
CA SER A 76 19.24 -1.95 8.33
C SER A 76 18.90 -0.51 7.92
N HIS A 77 18.79 -0.24 6.61
CA HIS A 77 18.39 1.06 6.09
C HIS A 77 16.93 1.41 6.43
N LEU A 78 16.00 0.47 6.33
CA LEU A 78 14.59 0.66 6.74
C LEU A 78 14.47 0.94 8.23
N ALA A 79 15.26 0.26 9.07
CA ALA A 79 15.29 0.52 10.51
C ALA A 79 15.83 1.92 10.81
N THR A 80 16.93 2.31 10.15
CA THR A 80 17.53 3.64 10.27
C THR A 80 16.56 4.73 9.83
N TRP A 81 15.89 4.54 8.69
CA TRP A 81 14.88 5.44 8.15
C TRP A 81 13.76 5.67 9.18
N TYR A 82 13.28 4.61 9.83
CA TYR A 82 12.23 4.70 10.85
C TYR A 82 12.68 5.48 12.09
N GLU A 83 13.93 5.30 12.53
CA GLU A 83 14.49 6.11 13.63
C GLU A 83 14.58 7.59 13.27
N ILE A 84 15.01 7.92 12.06
CA ILE A 84 15.07 9.30 11.55
C ILE A 84 13.66 9.89 11.45
N TYR A 85 12.69 9.11 10.97
CA TYR A 85 11.27 9.49 10.92
C TYR A 85 10.76 9.85 12.32
N LYS A 86 10.97 9.01 13.33
CA LYS A 86 10.55 9.28 14.72
C LYS A 86 11.17 10.57 15.27
N ARG A 87 12.45 10.81 15.00
CA ARG A 87 13.13 12.07 15.40
C ARG A 87 12.52 13.29 14.70
N THR A 88 12.20 13.15 13.43
CA THR A 88 11.55 14.19 12.62
C THR A 88 10.16 14.52 13.18
N MET A 89 9.34 13.51 13.49
CA MET A 89 8.01 13.70 14.09
C MET A 89 8.10 14.38 15.46
N CYS A 90 8.98 13.90 16.34
CA CYS A 90 9.20 14.52 17.65
C CYS A 90 9.61 15.99 17.54
N ARG A 91 10.41 16.35 16.53
CA ARG A 91 10.77 17.74 16.25
C ARG A 91 9.57 18.56 15.77
N ILE A 92 8.75 18.02 14.88
CA ILE A 92 7.52 18.68 14.39
C ILE A 92 6.53 18.89 15.54
N ASP A 93 6.28 17.87 16.36
CA ASP A 93 5.38 17.95 17.51
C ASP A 93 5.80 19.07 18.47
N LYS A 94 7.11 19.17 18.76
CA LYS A 94 7.65 20.25 19.60
C LYS A 94 7.42 21.64 18.99
N ILE A 95 7.55 21.78 17.67
CA ILE A 95 7.30 23.04 16.96
C ILE A 95 5.80 23.40 17.02
N LEU A 96 4.92 22.43 16.79
CA LEU A 96 3.47 22.64 16.84
C LEU A 96 2.99 23.02 18.26
N LEU A 97 3.50 22.33 19.28
CA LEU A 97 3.24 22.65 20.69
C LEU A 97 3.73 24.05 21.05
N ALA A 98 4.92 24.45 20.59
CA ALA A 98 5.46 25.79 20.81
C ALA A 98 4.65 26.89 20.08
N ALA A 99 4.02 26.55 18.95
CA ALA A 99 3.13 27.44 18.20
C ALA A 99 1.73 27.55 18.81
N GLY A 100 1.43 26.85 19.93
CA GLY A 100 0.12 26.88 20.58
C GLY A 100 -0.99 26.12 19.84
N LYS A 101 -0.66 25.40 18.76
CA LYS A 101 -1.59 24.49 18.07
C LYS A 101 -1.68 23.19 18.86
N ARG A 102 -2.89 22.76 19.21
CA ARG A 102 -3.13 21.45 19.82
C ARG A 102 -3.06 20.35 18.74
N PRO A 103 -2.67 19.11 19.08
CA PRO A 103 -2.65 17.98 18.14
C PRO A 103 -4.00 17.71 17.44
N ASN A 104 -5.10 18.16 18.06
CA ASN A 104 -6.47 17.97 17.57
C ASN A 104 -7.12 19.28 17.10
N ASP A 105 -6.37 20.38 16.95
CA ASP A 105 -6.94 21.57 16.33
C ASP A 105 -7.25 21.26 14.86
N PRO A 106 -8.42 21.66 14.33
CA PRO A 106 -8.78 21.39 12.94
C PRO A 106 -7.67 21.93 12.03
N LEU A 107 -7.10 21.04 11.21
CA LEU A 107 -6.09 21.40 10.23
C LEU A 107 -6.61 22.56 9.39
N SER A 108 -5.75 23.54 9.15
CA SER A 108 -6.07 24.70 8.33
C SER A 108 -6.07 24.29 6.85
N PHE A 109 -7.00 23.42 6.47
CA PHE A 109 -7.29 23.13 5.07
C PHE A 109 -7.56 24.46 4.36
N GLY A 110 -6.70 24.86 3.43
CA GLY A 110 -6.96 25.98 2.52
C GLY A 110 -6.34 27.35 2.83
N ALA A 111 -5.41 27.49 3.78
CA ALA A 111 -4.62 28.73 3.85
C ALA A 111 -3.53 28.72 2.76
N LYS A 112 -3.59 29.66 1.80
CA LYS A 112 -2.50 29.89 0.83
C LYS A 112 -1.19 30.17 1.58
N THR A 113 -0.34 29.18 1.77
CA THR A 113 1.04 29.42 2.23
C THR A 113 1.90 29.81 1.03
N PRO A 114 2.58 30.98 1.07
CA PRO A 114 3.59 31.32 0.09
C PRO A 114 4.71 30.26 0.07
N PRO A 115 5.37 30.03 -1.08
CA PRO A 115 6.35 28.95 -1.29
C PRO A 115 7.66 29.08 -0.50
N THR A 116 7.73 29.99 0.47
CA THR A 116 8.94 30.33 1.25
C THR A 116 8.81 30.11 2.75
N LYS A 117 7.73 29.51 3.24
CA LYS A 117 7.59 29.18 4.67
C LYS A 117 7.90 27.71 4.93
N LEU A 118 8.78 27.48 5.92
CA LEU A 118 9.11 26.18 6.56
C LEU A 118 7.84 25.31 6.74
N PRO A 119 7.96 23.95 6.71
CA PRO A 119 6.89 22.97 6.49
C PRO A 119 5.96 22.82 7.71
N THR A 120 5.30 23.90 8.09
CA THR A 120 4.45 23.99 9.30
C THR A 120 2.98 23.74 9.00
N ASP A 121 2.61 23.68 7.70
CA ASP A 121 1.24 23.48 7.23
C ASP A 121 1.09 22.27 6.27
N ARG A 122 2.12 21.42 6.13
CA ARG A 122 1.97 20.12 5.45
C ARG A 122 1.47 19.07 6.45
N GLU A 123 0.30 18.54 6.14
CA GLU A 123 -0.59 17.85 7.06
C GLU A 123 -0.03 16.52 7.60
N PRO A 124 -0.35 16.15 8.85
CA PRO A 124 -0.01 14.86 9.47
C PRO A 124 -0.28 13.63 8.58
N SER A 125 -1.29 13.68 7.69
CA SER A 125 -1.62 12.63 6.72
C SER A 125 -0.45 12.22 5.82
N VAL A 126 0.39 13.16 5.40
CA VAL A 126 1.48 12.87 4.48
C VAL A 126 2.53 11.97 5.15
N PHE A 127 2.83 12.23 6.42
CA PHE A 127 3.73 11.39 7.20
C PHE A 127 3.13 10.02 7.52
N LYS A 128 1.80 9.89 7.59
CA LYS A 128 1.11 8.59 7.70
C LYS A 128 1.26 7.79 6.41
N SER A 129 1.17 8.43 5.24
CA SER A 129 1.43 7.76 3.96
C SER A 129 2.85 7.23 3.86
N LEU A 130 3.85 7.97 4.35
CA LEU A 130 5.23 7.48 4.41
C LEU A 130 5.37 6.22 5.29
N LEU A 131 4.66 6.15 6.42
CA LEU A 131 4.63 4.94 7.25
C LEU A 131 3.99 3.74 6.54
N MET A 132 2.94 3.97 5.72
CA MET A 132 2.34 2.92 4.91
C MET A 132 3.34 2.32 3.91
N HIS A 133 4.14 3.17 3.25
CA HIS A 133 5.18 2.71 2.34
C HIS A 133 6.33 2.03 3.07
N HIS A 134 6.71 2.51 4.26
CA HIS A 134 7.76 1.89 5.06
C HIS A 134 7.35 0.49 5.50
N ALA A 135 6.10 0.33 5.94
CA ALA A 135 5.51 -0.96 6.25
C ALA A 135 5.54 -1.89 5.02
N MET A 136 5.04 -1.41 3.87
CA MET A 136 5.06 -2.15 2.61
C MET A 136 6.48 -2.59 2.23
N ALA A 137 7.46 -1.68 2.27
CA ALA A 137 8.86 -1.97 1.97
C ALA A 137 9.44 -3.02 2.92
N SER A 138 9.12 -2.94 4.22
CA SER A 138 9.57 -3.90 5.23
C SER A 138 9.02 -5.30 4.96
N VAL A 139 7.74 -5.41 4.62
CA VAL A 139 7.11 -6.68 4.24
C VAL A 139 7.74 -7.23 2.95
N MET A 140 7.86 -6.40 1.91
CA MET A 140 8.45 -6.82 0.63
C MET A 140 9.89 -7.28 0.80
N CYS A 141 10.69 -6.53 1.58
CA CYS A 141 12.08 -6.87 1.92
C CYS A 141 12.14 -8.21 2.64
N GLY A 142 11.34 -8.39 3.70
CA GLY A 142 11.29 -9.61 4.50
C GLY A 142 10.90 -10.87 3.70
N CYS A 143 10.12 -10.69 2.63
CA CYS A 143 9.69 -11.76 1.74
C CYS A 143 10.57 -11.96 0.48
N LEU A 144 11.70 -11.24 0.32
CA LEU A 144 12.53 -11.29 -0.91
C LEU A 144 13.04 -12.69 -1.27
N ARG A 145 13.32 -13.53 -0.27
CA ARG A 145 13.95 -14.84 -0.44
C ARG A 145 12.98 -16.01 -0.50
N SER A 146 11.68 -15.79 -0.28
CA SER A 146 10.71 -16.87 -0.27
C SER A 146 9.96 -16.94 -1.58
N TYR A 147 9.73 -18.18 -2.03
CA TYR A 147 8.77 -18.49 -3.09
C TYR A 147 7.37 -18.76 -2.55
N SER A 148 7.24 -19.00 -1.25
CA SER A 148 5.96 -19.30 -0.62
C SER A 148 5.22 -18.01 -0.27
N GLU A 149 3.99 -17.93 -0.77
CA GLU A 149 3.06 -16.84 -0.50
C GLU A 149 2.48 -16.90 0.93
N GLN A 150 2.62 -18.02 1.64
CA GLN A 150 2.28 -18.12 3.07
C GLN A 150 3.17 -17.25 3.95
N GLN A 151 4.38 -16.90 3.53
CA GLN A 151 5.29 -16.08 4.36
C GLN A 151 4.68 -14.71 4.74
N TYR A 152 3.77 -14.18 3.92
CA TYR A 152 3.07 -12.92 4.23
C TYR A 152 2.20 -12.99 5.49
N GLU A 153 1.82 -14.19 5.97
CA GLU A 153 1.09 -14.36 7.24
C GLU A 153 1.87 -13.79 8.44
N ALA A 154 3.20 -13.95 8.43
CA ALA A 154 4.07 -13.45 9.49
C ALA A 154 4.09 -11.92 9.61
N TYR A 155 3.52 -11.21 8.63
CA TYR A 155 3.50 -9.75 8.57
C TYR A 155 2.10 -9.16 8.71
N THR A 156 1.14 -9.92 9.25
CA THR A 156 -0.26 -9.46 9.46
C THR A 156 -0.32 -8.13 10.21
N ASP A 157 0.52 -7.93 11.22
CA ASP A 157 0.59 -6.67 11.99
C ASP A 157 1.04 -5.48 11.15
N MET A 158 2.00 -5.68 10.23
CA MET A 158 2.44 -4.60 9.32
C MET A 158 1.35 -4.25 8.31
N PHE A 159 0.60 -5.23 7.81
CA PHE A 159 -0.56 -4.96 6.95
C PHE A 159 -1.68 -4.23 7.71
N LEU A 160 -1.92 -4.58 8.97
CA LEU A 160 -2.86 -3.87 9.83
C LEU A 160 -2.42 -2.41 10.02
N MET A 161 -1.13 -2.17 10.25
CA MET A 161 -0.57 -0.82 10.38
C MET A 161 -0.80 0.03 9.11
N ILE A 162 -0.65 -0.57 7.91
CA ILE A 162 -0.99 0.11 6.64
C ILE A 162 -2.45 0.55 6.65
N VAL A 163 -3.37 -0.34 6.99
CA VAL A 163 -4.81 -0.03 7.04
C VAL A 163 -5.12 1.01 8.10
N MET A 164 -4.53 0.94 9.29
CA MET A 164 -4.73 1.93 10.36
C MET A 164 -4.32 3.34 9.93
N HIS A 165 -3.16 3.49 9.29
CA HIS A 165 -2.73 4.78 8.75
C HIS A 165 -3.64 5.26 7.61
N ALA A 166 -4.11 4.35 6.76
CA ALA A 166 -5.05 4.68 5.70
C ALA A 166 -6.44 5.11 6.23
N ILE A 167 -6.92 4.51 7.32
CA ILE A 167 -8.15 4.92 8.01
C ILE A 167 -8.01 6.37 8.47
N HIS A 168 -6.89 6.72 9.11
CA HIS A 168 -6.68 8.10 9.54
C HIS A 168 -6.63 9.11 8.39
N ILE A 169 -6.00 8.75 7.26
CA ILE A 169 -6.02 9.58 6.05
C ILE A 169 -7.46 9.70 5.53
N PHE A 170 -8.24 8.63 5.58
CA PHE A 170 -9.64 8.62 5.18
C PHE A 170 -10.54 9.47 6.09
N GLU A 171 -10.29 9.49 7.40
CA GLU A 171 -10.98 10.35 8.35
C GLU A 171 -10.73 11.83 8.02
N GLU A 172 -9.46 12.20 7.84
CA GLU A 172 -9.05 13.56 7.45
C GLU A 172 -9.66 13.95 6.10
N TYR A 173 -9.63 13.04 5.13
CA TYR A 173 -10.27 13.22 3.82
C TYR A 173 -11.80 13.44 3.93
N SER A 174 -12.48 12.63 4.73
CA SER A 174 -13.93 12.69 4.91
C SER A 174 -14.36 14.01 5.56
N LEU A 175 -13.60 14.46 6.57
CA LEU A 175 -13.81 15.76 7.20
C LEU A 175 -13.59 16.89 6.19
N ALA A 176 -12.49 16.88 5.45
CA ALA A 176 -12.17 17.90 4.47
C ALA A 176 -13.22 17.98 3.34
N ARG A 177 -13.79 16.85 2.90
CA ARG A 177 -14.86 16.78 1.91
C ARG A 177 -16.20 17.31 2.42
N SER A 178 -16.43 17.28 3.73
CA SER A 178 -17.65 17.85 4.33
C SER A 178 -17.68 19.38 4.32
N ILE A 179 -16.54 20.03 4.05
CA ILE A 179 -16.40 21.49 4.01
C ILE A 179 -16.79 22.00 2.61
N PRO A 180 -17.78 22.91 2.48
CA PRO A 180 -18.13 23.52 1.19
C PRO A 180 -16.94 24.26 0.56
N ASP A 181 -16.78 24.17 -0.76
CA ASP A 181 -15.74 24.84 -1.58
C ASP A 181 -14.27 24.48 -1.26
N ASN A 182 -14.00 23.32 -0.64
CA ASN A 182 -12.63 22.85 -0.41
C ASN A 182 -11.98 22.32 -1.70
N VAL A 183 -11.12 23.14 -2.32
CA VAL A 183 -10.54 22.90 -3.66
C VAL A 183 -9.24 22.08 -3.69
N ASN A 184 -8.56 21.83 -2.56
CA ASN A 184 -7.18 21.29 -2.56
C ASN A 184 -7.02 19.86 -2.00
N LEU A 185 -8.12 19.15 -1.77
CA LEU A 185 -8.09 17.86 -1.06
C LEU A 185 -7.46 16.72 -1.88
N HIS A 186 -7.72 16.70 -3.20
CA HIS A 186 -7.26 15.62 -4.07
C HIS A 186 -5.75 15.69 -4.33
N ASP A 187 -5.20 16.90 -4.48
CA ASP A 187 -3.78 17.12 -4.77
C ASP A 187 -2.89 16.75 -3.56
N SER A 188 -3.39 16.97 -2.33
CA SER A 188 -2.61 16.73 -1.10
C SER A 188 -2.47 15.24 -0.74
N ILE A 189 -3.38 14.36 -1.17
CA ILE A 189 -3.33 12.91 -0.88
C ILE A 189 -2.77 12.13 -2.07
N GLY A 190 -3.09 12.56 -3.30
CA GLY A 190 -2.61 11.91 -4.53
C GLY A 190 -1.09 11.98 -4.72
N GLU A 191 -0.42 13.01 -4.21
CA GLU A 191 1.03 13.17 -4.37
C GLU A 191 1.89 12.24 -3.49
N PHE A 192 1.32 11.67 -2.42
CA PHE A 192 2.12 10.97 -1.39
C PHE A 192 1.90 9.47 -1.27
N GLY A 193 1.11 8.88 -2.17
CA GLY A 193 1.16 7.44 -2.44
C GLY A 193 0.17 6.55 -1.67
N PHE A 194 -1.13 6.79 -1.83
CA PHE A 194 -2.16 6.04 -1.11
C PHE A 194 -2.47 4.67 -1.73
N ILE A 195 -2.38 4.56 -3.06
CA ILE A 195 -2.91 3.41 -3.81
C ILE A 195 -1.96 2.21 -3.68
N ALA A 196 -0.65 2.41 -3.84
CA ALA A 196 0.30 1.29 -3.88
C ALA A 196 0.32 0.46 -2.59
N PRO A 197 0.43 1.03 -1.37
CA PRO A 197 0.42 0.25 -0.13
C PRO A 197 -0.90 -0.49 0.13
N LEU A 198 -2.04 0.13 -0.21
CA LEU A 198 -3.36 -0.50 -0.04
C LEU A 198 -3.60 -1.61 -1.07
N TYR A 199 -3.22 -1.39 -2.32
CA TYR A 199 -3.27 -2.42 -3.35
C TYR A 199 -2.43 -3.62 -2.94
N PHE A 200 -1.16 -3.39 -2.54
CA PHE A 200 -0.28 -4.42 -2.01
C PHE A 200 -0.91 -5.18 -0.83
N THR A 201 -1.48 -4.46 0.13
CA THR A 201 -2.17 -5.06 1.28
C THR A 201 -3.33 -5.95 0.83
N ALA A 202 -4.15 -5.49 -0.11
CA ALA A 202 -5.29 -6.24 -0.59
C ALA A 202 -4.89 -7.52 -1.38
N ILE A 203 -3.77 -7.51 -2.10
CA ILE A 203 -3.33 -8.67 -2.89
C ILE A 203 -2.37 -9.62 -2.14
N LYS A 204 -1.65 -9.18 -1.11
CA LYS A 204 -0.63 -9.99 -0.41
C LYS A 204 -0.91 -10.30 1.05
N CYS A 205 -1.74 -9.51 1.75
CA CYS A 205 -2.13 -9.87 3.11
C CYS A 205 -2.92 -11.19 3.10
N ARG A 206 -2.78 -12.00 4.14
CA ARG A 206 -3.43 -13.32 4.25
C ARG A 206 -4.63 -13.33 5.20
N HIS A 207 -4.98 -12.16 5.74
CA HIS A 207 -6.15 -11.98 6.60
C HIS A 207 -7.28 -11.26 5.86
N HIS A 208 -8.39 -11.96 5.59
CA HIS A 208 -9.53 -11.45 4.80
C HIS A 208 -10.01 -10.06 5.24
N ARG A 209 -10.28 -9.89 6.54
CA ARG A 209 -10.78 -8.62 7.10
C ARG A 209 -9.89 -7.41 6.78
N ILE A 210 -8.57 -7.58 6.77
CA ILE A 210 -7.61 -6.51 6.44
C ILE A 210 -7.63 -6.24 4.93
N ARG A 211 -7.58 -7.31 4.11
CA ARG A 211 -7.61 -7.20 2.64
C ARG A 211 -8.87 -6.48 2.17
N PHE A 212 -10.02 -6.89 2.67
CA PHE A 212 -11.30 -6.30 2.28
C PHE A 212 -11.46 -4.86 2.80
N HIS A 213 -10.88 -4.53 3.97
CA HIS A 213 -10.80 -3.14 4.41
C HIS A 213 -10.00 -2.28 3.41
N ALA A 214 -8.80 -2.74 3.04
CA ALA A 214 -7.96 -2.04 2.07
C ALA A 214 -8.68 -1.82 0.71
N ILE A 215 -9.40 -2.83 0.21
CA ILE A 215 -10.23 -2.72 -1.01
C ILE A 215 -11.30 -1.64 -0.84
N ARG A 216 -12.00 -1.59 0.29
CA ARG A 216 -13.04 -0.59 0.51
C ARG A 216 -12.47 0.82 0.63
N LEU A 217 -11.29 1.00 1.24
CA LEU A 217 -10.60 2.29 1.28
C LEU A 217 -10.21 2.78 -0.13
N LEU A 218 -9.68 1.88 -0.97
CA LEU A 218 -9.38 2.18 -2.38
C LEU A 218 -10.62 2.63 -3.17
N ARG A 219 -11.81 2.13 -2.83
CA ARG A 219 -13.07 2.48 -3.53
C ARG A 219 -13.64 3.85 -3.15
N VAL A 220 -13.26 4.39 -1.99
CA VAL A 220 -13.93 5.60 -1.46
C VAL A 220 -13.15 6.88 -1.73
N ILE A 221 -11.82 6.81 -1.82
CA ILE A 221 -10.99 7.96 -2.16
C ILE A 221 -10.65 7.90 -3.65
N PRO A 222 -11.29 8.72 -4.51
CA PRO A 222 -11.07 8.70 -5.94
C PRO A 222 -9.73 9.35 -6.27
N LEU A 223 -8.63 8.61 -6.12
CA LEU A 223 -7.27 9.06 -6.39
C LEU A 223 -6.78 8.50 -7.72
N LYS A 224 -5.93 9.30 -8.38
CA LYS A 224 -5.00 8.85 -9.40
C LYS A 224 -3.59 9.10 -8.93
N GLU A 225 -2.75 8.09 -9.03
CA GLU A 225 -1.38 8.12 -8.54
C GLU A 225 -0.46 7.59 -9.65
N ALA A 226 0.21 8.51 -10.35
CA ALA A 226 0.91 8.20 -11.59
C ALA A 226 -0.01 7.46 -12.59
N THR A 227 0.28 6.19 -12.89
CA THR A 227 -0.52 5.33 -13.80
C THR A 227 -1.63 4.58 -13.09
N TRP A 228 -1.69 4.62 -11.75
CA TRP A 228 -2.69 3.92 -10.97
C TRP A 228 -3.99 4.72 -10.86
N ASP A 229 -5.10 4.00 -11.00
CA ASP A 229 -6.43 4.46 -10.67
C ASP A 229 -6.96 3.65 -9.49
N SER A 230 -7.44 4.33 -8.45
CA SER A 230 -7.87 3.72 -7.19
C SER A 230 -9.03 2.73 -7.37
N PHE A 231 -9.98 3.00 -8.27
CA PHE A 231 -11.09 2.08 -8.57
C PHE A 231 -10.61 0.87 -9.34
N THR A 232 -9.74 1.08 -10.33
CA THR A 232 -9.12 -0.04 -11.08
C THR A 232 -8.33 -0.94 -10.13
N ALA A 233 -7.50 -0.37 -9.25
CA ALA A 233 -6.75 -1.11 -8.25
C ALA A 233 -7.67 -1.92 -7.33
N ALA A 234 -8.77 -1.32 -6.84
CA ALA A 234 -9.75 -2.02 -6.02
C ALA A 234 -10.42 -3.18 -6.75
N ASN A 235 -10.82 -3.00 -8.01
CA ASN A 235 -11.48 -4.02 -8.82
C ASN A 235 -10.56 -5.21 -9.08
N ILE A 236 -9.28 -4.95 -9.38
CA ILE A 236 -8.27 -5.99 -9.55
C ILE A 236 -8.06 -6.73 -8.23
N ALA A 237 -7.80 -6.00 -7.14
CA ALA A 237 -7.51 -6.60 -5.85
C ALA A 237 -8.68 -7.42 -5.29
N GLU A 238 -9.91 -6.97 -5.47
CA GLU A 238 -11.11 -7.72 -5.08
C GLU A 238 -11.26 -9.02 -5.89
N THR A 239 -10.97 -8.97 -7.19
CA THR A 239 -11.03 -10.16 -8.04
C THR A 239 -9.96 -11.17 -7.63
N VAL A 240 -8.72 -10.71 -7.38
CA VAL A 240 -7.63 -11.54 -6.85
C VAL A 240 -8.05 -12.19 -5.53
N MET A 241 -8.52 -11.39 -4.56
CA MET A 241 -8.95 -11.87 -3.25
C MET A 241 -10.05 -12.94 -3.38
N LYS A 242 -11.11 -12.68 -4.16
CA LYS A 242 -12.19 -13.65 -4.39
C LYS A 242 -11.70 -14.94 -5.02
N LEU A 243 -10.74 -14.89 -5.94
CA LEU A 243 -10.18 -16.08 -6.60
C LEU A 243 -9.29 -16.92 -5.67
N GLU A 244 -8.57 -16.30 -4.74
CA GLU A 244 -7.77 -17.00 -3.74
C GLU A 244 -8.64 -17.62 -2.64
N GLU A 245 -9.73 -16.96 -2.27
CA GLU A 245 -10.56 -17.27 -1.11
C GLU A 245 -11.79 -18.13 -1.42
N LYS A 246 -12.14 -18.30 -2.70
CA LYS A 246 -13.39 -18.89 -3.21
C LYS A 246 -13.82 -20.19 -2.52
N ASP A 247 -12.87 -21.06 -2.21
CA ASP A 247 -13.12 -22.41 -1.71
C ASP A 247 -12.76 -22.56 -0.22
N VAL A 248 -12.37 -21.47 0.44
CA VAL A 248 -11.91 -21.46 1.85
C VAL A 248 -12.87 -20.66 2.73
N TYR A 249 -13.28 -19.48 2.28
CA TYR A 249 -14.13 -18.60 3.07
C TYR A 249 -15.56 -18.58 2.52
N TYR A 250 -16.52 -18.85 3.39
CA TYR A 250 -17.92 -18.52 3.14
C TYR A 250 -18.21 -17.15 3.76
N VAL A 251 -17.86 -16.08 3.05
CA VAL A 251 -18.01 -14.71 3.53
C VAL A 251 -19.49 -14.36 3.57
N ARG A 252 -20.06 -14.17 4.76
CA ARG A 252 -21.44 -13.67 4.89
C ARG A 252 -21.42 -12.17 4.67
N ASN A 253 -22.52 -11.62 4.17
CA ASN A 253 -22.65 -10.18 3.97
C ASN A 253 -22.37 -9.36 5.26
N ALA A 254 -22.73 -9.90 6.42
CA ALA A 254 -22.48 -9.28 7.72
C ALA A 254 -20.98 -9.21 8.08
N ASP A 255 -20.16 -10.17 7.66
CA ASP A 255 -18.71 -10.18 7.96
C ASP A 255 -17.99 -9.02 7.21
N ASN A 256 -18.63 -8.49 6.17
CA ASN A 256 -18.17 -7.37 5.35
C ASN A 256 -18.82 -6.02 5.71
N ASP A 257 -19.78 -6.01 6.65
CA ASP A 257 -20.52 -4.83 7.07
C ASP A 257 -19.85 -4.16 8.27
N PHE A 258 -18.81 -3.38 8.00
CA PHE A 258 -18.08 -2.57 8.99
C PHE A 258 -17.95 -1.11 8.57
N SER A 259 -17.72 -0.21 9.53
CA SER A 259 -17.38 1.18 9.22
C SER A 259 -15.93 1.26 8.71
N LEU A 260 -15.70 2.12 7.72
CA LEU A 260 -14.35 2.41 7.24
C LEU A 260 -13.49 3.14 8.27
N ASN A 261 -14.08 3.67 9.34
CA ASN A 261 -13.34 4.26 10.45
C ASN A 261 -12.94 3.22 11.51
N ASP A 262 -13.45 1.99 11.42
CA ASP A 262 -13.16 0.96 12.42
C ASP A 262 -11.83 0.29 12.14
N VAL A 263 -10.94 0.27 13.13
CA VAL A 263 -9.73 -0.56 13.08
C VAL A 263 -10.14 -2.03 12.91
N PRO A 264 -9.59 -2.77 11.94
CA PRO A 264 -9.88 -4.19 11.76
C PRO A 264 -9.65 -4.98 13.06
N VAL A 265 -10.72 -5.56 13.60
CA VAL A 265 -10.62 -6.54 14.68
C VAL A 265 -10.26 -7.88 14.04
N LEU A 266 -9.09 -8.40 14.39
CA LEU A 266 -8.65 -9.72 13.96
C LEU A 266 -9.36 -10.73 14.86
N GLY A 267 -10.36 -11.43 14.29
CA GLY A 267 -11.10 -12.46 15.01
C GLY A 267 -10.22 -13.64 15.39
N ASP A 268 -10.81 -14.66 16.00
CA ASP A 268 -10.08 -15.88 16.32
C ASP A 268 -9.72 -16.64 15.03
N ALA A 269 -8.63 -17.43 15.07
CA ALA A 269 -8.16 -18.20 13.91
C ALA A 269 -9.21 -19.18 13.34
N SER A 270 -10.27 -19.49 14.09
CA SER A 270 -11.41 -20.28 13.63
C SER A 270 -12.27 -19.56 12.59
N ASP A 271 -12.33 -18.23 12.65
CA ASP A 271 -13.17 -17.42 11.76
C ASP A 271 -12.53 -17.23 10.38
N TRP A 272 -11.20 -17.27 10.32
CA TRP A 272 -10.40 -17.06 9.11
C TRP A 272 -9.30 -18.11 8.98
N PRO A 273 -9.64 -19.34 8.53
CA PRO A 273 -8.66 -20.41 8.32
C PRO A 273 -7.60 -20.01 7.28
N LEU A 274 -6.36 -20.46 7.48
CA LEU A 274 -5.24 -20.15 6.58
C LEU A 274 -5.51 -20.57 5.13
N LEU A 275 -5.12 -19.72 4.19
CA LEU A 275 -5.27 -20.00 2.77
C LEU A 275 -4.23 -21.04 2.31
N PRO A 276 -4.65 -22.08 1.57
CA PRO A 276 -3.72 -23.03 1.00
C PRO A 276 -2.77 -22.39 -0.02
N GLU A 277 -1.48 -22.75 0.00
CA GLU A 277 -0.45 -22.19 -0.91
C GLU A 277 -0.86 -22.22 -2.39
N HIS A 278 -1.50 -23.31 -2.83
CA HIS A 278 -1.89 -23.50 -4.22
C HIS A 278 -3.07 -22.61 -4.68
N SER A 279 -3.82 -21.99 -3.76
CA SER A 279 -4.87 -21.04 -4.14
C SER A 279 -4.31 -19.63 -4.37
N MET A 280 -3.11 -19.34 -3.85
CA MET A 280 -2.52 -18.00 -3.81
C MET A 280 -1.75 -17.62 -5.08
N PHE A 281 -1.90 -16.38 -5.52
CA PHE A 281 -1.19 -15.84 -6.67
C PHE A 281 0.18 -15.30 -6.29
N HIS A 282 1.21 -15.89 -6.90
CA HIS A 282 2.58 -15.43 -6.72
C HIS A 282 2.87 -14.16 -7.52
N ASP A 283 2.14 -13.95 -8.61
CA ASP A 283 2.32 -12.81 -9.49
C ASP A 283 0.99 -12.26 -10.00
N VAL A 284 0.88 -10.94 -9.99
CA VAL A 284 -0.27 -10.19 -10.48
C VAL A 284 0.29 -9.04 -11.32
N GLU A 285 0.25 -9.20 -12.63
CA GLU A 285 0.73 -8.23 -13.61
C GLU A 285 -0.45 -7.41 -14.12
N VAL A 286 -0.32 -6.09 -14.11
CA VAL A 286 -1.34 -5.18 -14.63
C VAL A 286 -0.79 -4.52 -15.88
N THR A 287 -1.51 -4.67 -17.00
CA THR A 287 -1.14 -4.07 -18.28
C THR A 287 -2.29 -3.22 -18.80
N THR A 288 -1.95 -2.04 -19.32
CA THR A 288 -2.91 -1.15 -19.98
C THR A 288 -2.75 -1.31 -21.48
N ARG A 289 -3.83 -1.62 -22.19
CA ARG A 289 -3.82 -1.75 -23.65
C ARG A 289 -4.24 -0.42 -24.29
N GLU A 290 -3.31 0.19 -25.04
CA GLU A 290 -3.51 1.51 -25.67
C GLU A 290 -4.44 1.46 -26.89
N ASP A 291 -4.63 0.29 -27.48
CA ASP A 291 -5.39 0.03 -28.72
C ASP A 291 -6.92 0.04 -28.53
N LEU A 292 -7.41 -0.15 -27.30
CA LEU A 292 -8.83 -0.22 -26.98
C LEU A 292 -9.13 0.62 -25.72
N ALA A 293 -9.49 1.89 -25.91
CA ALA A 293 -10.19 2.74 -24.94
C ALA A 293 -9.92 2.49 -23.42
N ASN A 294 -8.67 2.65 -22.96
CA ASN A 294 -8.29 2.52 -21.54
C ASN A 294 -8.69 1.18 -20.89
N GLU A 295 -8.63 0.08 -21.64
CA GLU A 295 -8.88 -1.25 -21.09
C GLU A 295 -7.67 -1.72 -20.24
N VAL A 296 -7.93 -1.94 -18.95
CA VAL A 296 -6.92 -2.45 -18.01
C VAL A 296 -7.10 -3.96 -17.88
N VAL A 297 -6.03 -4.72 -18.13
CA VAL A 297 -6.03 -6.18 -18.07
C VAL A 297 -5.09 -6.63 -16.95
N ALA A 298 -5.61 -7.45 -16.04
CA ALA A 298 -4.82 -8.08 -14.99
C ALA A 298 -4.56 -9.55 -15.35
N THR A 299 -3.31 -9.98 -15.21
CA THR A 299 -2.86 -11.36 -15.41
C THR A 299 -2.28 -11.88 -14.10
N CYS A 300 -2.95 -12.88 -13.54
CA CYS A 300 -2.57 -13.51 -12.27
C CYS A 300 -1.99 -14.88 -12.53
N LYS A 301 -0.86 -15.20 -11.88
CA LYS A 301 -0.16 -16.48 -12.03
C LYS A 301 -0.04 -17.16 -10.68
N ARG A 302 -0.37 -18.46 -10.63
CA ARG A 302 -0.20 -19.33 -9.46
C ARG A 302 0.27 -20.73 -9.86
N ARG A 303 0.67 -21.54 -8.88
CA ARG A 303 0.93 -22.97 -9.07
C ARG A 303 -0.21 -23.78 -8.45
N ARG A 304 -0.78 -24.70 -9.23
CA ARG A 304 -1.81 -25.63 -8.73
C ARG A 304 -1.19 -26.73 -7.87
N LEU A 305 -2.05 -27.52 -7.23
CA LEU A 305 -1.66 -28.68 -6.40
C LEU A 305 -0.77 -29.69 -7.15
N ASP A 306 -0.97 -29.85 -8.45
CA ASP A 306 -0.18 -30.73 -9.33
C ASP A 306 1.16 -30.10 -9.77
N GLY A 307 1.48 -28.90 -9.29
CA GLY A 307 2.67 -28.12 -9.66
C GLY A 307 2.56 -27.43 -11.01
N SER A 308 1.46 -27.59 -11.75
CA SER A 308 1.25 -26.94 -13.04
C SER A 308 1.05 -25.43 -12.87
N PRO A 309 1.61 -24.61 -13.78
CA PRO A 309 1.35 -23.17 -13.77
C PRO A 309 -0.08 -22.90 -14.24
N GLU A 310 -0.82 -22.09 -13.49
CA GLU A 310 -2.11 -21.55 -13.88
C GLU A 310 -2.00 -20.05 -14.10
N VAL A 311 -2.52 -19.59 -15.23
CA VAL A 311 -2.58 -18.17 -15.60
C VAL A 311 -4.05 -17.78 -15.80
N ILE A 312 -4.50 -16.79 -15.06
CA ILE A 312 -5.86 -16.24 -15.15
C ILE A 312 -5.76 -14.79 -15.60
N THR A 313 -6.45 -14.45 -16.68
CA THR A 313 -6.50 -13.09 -17.21
C THR A 313 -7.93 -12.57 -17.16
N PHE A 314 -8.11 -11.35 -16.67
CA PHE A 314 -9.43 -10.70 -16.60
C PHE A 314 -9.33 -9.20 -16.85
N HIS A 315 -10.46 -8.62 -17.26
CA HIS A 315 -10.60 -7.19 -17.54
C HIS A 315 -11.01 -6.44 -16.28
N ALA A 316 -10.27 -5.40 -15.93
CA ALA A 316 -10.57 -4.49 -14.83
C ALA A 316 -11.26 -3.24 -15.39
N ASN A 317 -12.59 -3.21 -15.32
CA ASN A 317 -13.35 -2.05 -15.74
C ASN A 317 -13.07 -0.86 -14.80
N ASN A 318 -12.92 0.33 -15.38
CA ASN A 318 -12.71 1.57 -14.63
C ASN A 318 -14.02 2.18 -14.06
N LYS A 319 -15.13 1.42 -14.10
CA LYS A 319 -16.43 1.90 -13.62
C LYS A 319 -16.58 1.54 -12.13
N PRO A 320 -17.05 2.47 -11.28
CA PRO A 320 -17.42 2.13 -9.92
C PRO A 320 -18.44 1.00 -9.95
N ALA A 321 -18.27 0.00 -9.08
CA ALA A 321 -19.31 -1.01 -8.91
C ALA A 321 -20.62 -0.30 -8.56
N PRO A 322 -21.77 -0.73 -9.11
CA PRO A 322 -23.05 -0.13 -8.75
C PRO A 322 -23.19 -0.17 -7.23
N VAL A 323 -23.41 1.01 -6.63
CA VAL A 323 -23.72 1.12 -5.20
C VAL A 323 -24.93 0.23 -4.96
N PRO A 324 -24.89 -0.73 -4.02
CA PRO A 324 -26.06 -1.53 -3.70
C PRO A 324 -27.18 -0.56 -3.31
N ASP A 325 -28.29 -0.65 -4.04
CA ASP A 325 -29.45 0.23 -3.93
C ASP A 325 -30.10 0.00 -2.55
N ASN A 326 -29.54 0.60 -1.50
CA ASN A 326 -30.06 0.53 -0.14
C ASN A 326 -31.26 1.47 0.01
N LYS A 327 -32.27 1.28 -0.85
CA LYS A 327 -33.63 1.76 -0.61
C LYS A 327 -34.28 0.84 0.40
N ARG A 328 -34.00 1.05 1.69
CA ARG A 328 -34.87 0.71 2.83
C ARG A 328 -34.24 1.22 4.14
N SER A 329 -34.40 2.51 4.42
CA SER A 329 -35.32 2.99 5.45
C SER A 329 -35.06 4.48 5.66
N CYS A 330 -35.85 5.31 4.99
CA CYS A 330 -36.19 6.61 5.54
C CYS A 330 -36.95 6.35 6.83
N HIS A 331 -36.28 6.45 7.97
CA HIS A 331 -36.96 6.82 9.21
C HIS A 331 -36.49 8.21 9.59
N GLN A 332 -37.38 9.15 9.23
CA GLN A 332 -37.55 10.42 9.91
C GLN A 332 -37.47 10.19 11.41
N TYR A 333 -36.66 10.98 12.10
CA TYR A 333 -36.84 11.24 13.52
C TYR A 333 -37.18 12.73 13.71
N PRO A 334 -38.03 13.04 14.70
CA PRO A 334 -38.79 14.28 14.81
C PRO A 334 -37.96 15.52 15.13
#